data_AF-A0AAT9FH18-F1
#
_entry.id   AF-A0AAT9FH18-F1
#
_cell.length_a   1.000
_cell.length_b   1.000
_cell.length_c   1.000
_cell.angle_alpha   90.00
_cell.angle_beta   90.00
_cell.angle_gamma   90.00
#
_symmetry.space_group_name_H-M   'P 1'
#
loop_
_entity.id
_entity.type
_entity.pdbx_description
1 polymer ?
#
loop_
_entity_poly.entity_id
_entity_poly.type
_entity_poly.pdbx_seq_one_letter_code
_entity_poly.pdbx_strand_id
1 'polypeptide(L)'
;MMTTTPPTAYEQFTEPVYKVLDDFMLNCSDDPETREAMASAMTVSYWQMAARGLTAQLPSMILVNAGGAEDPVLDAIRKLCNYQKDERTDIRGSGRFAGGTPAQAPAAMLFAVRSLQQHRKDFPMSPPLSDWESYFHDARVTGYGKGDIRPYAGAFDPKLGLVTDPRNSITLLLDDKQDWEAFRHDLSGEPQKIREPSGIGRGLDFTAKSMALSGSLDADDFDEKLVDAALELGHPLFFLPHTSSAPVKFRNYPGMSYFALHLKTPGLIPRNYPLMPEDKWCRYYQKWIWKRLLLMPVNYRFCILEAIHKLQSVCETLALYTGPASGDPVPGVAELANTLFNSLLRSMALSLAFLAWHGHGIEPGCSVNTTRKVLKLLREDGGSMKLRDLHRATGFGSAAKRDEVLARLEIEGLVTLDDNLVSANDMHEFIANIREQLPMADRG
;
A
#
# COMPACT_ATOMS: atom_id res chain seq x y z
N MET A 1 -26.81 45.32 -4.45
CA MET A 1 -25.67 44.47 -4.05
C MET A 1 -25.86 43.12 -4.70
N MET A 2 -25.03 42.80 -5.70
CA MET A 2 -25.03 41.47 -6.33
C MET A 2 -24.43 40.49 -5.34
N THR A 3 -25.23 39.54 -4.89
CA THR A 3 -24.79 38.35 -4.16
C THR A 3 -24.13 37.41 -5.15
N THR A 4 -22.80 37.44 -5.24
CA THR A 4 -22.02 36.41 -5.93
C THR A 4 -21.95 35.18 -5.03
N THR A 5 -22.84 34.23 -5.26
CA THR A 5 -22.67 32.85 -4.82
C THR A 5 -21.34 32.34 -5.38
N PRO A 6 -20.45 31.71 -4.58
CA PRO A 6 -19.28 31.08 -5.15
C PRO A 6 -19.74 29.95 -6.08
N PRO A 7 -19.12 29.77 -7.26
CA PRO A 7 -19.45 28.66 -8.14
C PRO A 7 -19.22 27.36 -7.37
N THR A 8 -20.21 26.47 -7.36
CA THR A 8 -20.04 25.11 -6.85
C THR A 8 -19.02 24.42 -7.75
N ALA A 9 -17.99 23.83 -7.15
CA ALA A 9 -16.83 23.24 -7.85
C ALA A 9 -17.16 22.22 -8.97
N TYR A 10 -18.41 21.77 -9.06
CA TYR A 10 -18.93 20.94 -10.15
C TYR A 10 -18.91 21.61 -11.53
N GLU A 11 -18.96 22.94 -11.61
CA GLU A 11 -19.00 23.67 -12.89
C GLU A 11 -17.65 23.71 -13.63
N GLN A 12 -16.57 23.18 -13.04
CA GLN A 12 -15.22 23.18 -13.63
C GLN A 12 -14.84 21.86 -14.31
N PHE A 13 -15.65 20.81 -14.22
CA PHE A 13 -15.35 19.54 -14.88
C PHE A 13 -15.97 19.50 -16.27
N THR A 14 -15.12 19.39 -17.30
CA THR A 14 -15.55 19.18 -18.68
C THR A 14 -16.16 17.79 -18.92
N GLU A 15 -15.94 16.85 -17.99
CA GLU A 15 -16.38 15.45 -18.07
C GLU A 15 -16.77 14.89 -16.69
N PRO A 16 -17.67 13.87 -16.62
CA PRO A 16 -17.95 13.16 -15.39
C PRO A 16 -16.69 12.54 -14.76
N VAL A 17 -16.57 12.57 -13.42
CA VAL A 17 -15.39 12.09 -12.68
C VAL A 17 -15.04 10.64 -12.99
N TYR A 18 -16.04 9.76 -13.18
CA TYR A 18 -15.80 8.37 -13.56
C TYR A 18 -15.08 8.23 -14.91
N LYS A 19 -15.34 9.11 -15.88
CA LYS A 19 -14.65 9.11 -17.19
C LYS A 19 -13.21 9.59 -17.05
N VAL A 20 -12.97 10.56 -16.17
CA VAL A 20 -11.63 11.06 -15.87
C VAL A 20 -10.75 9.95 -15.29
N LEU A 21 -11.31 9.15 -14.37
CA LEU A 21 -10.61 8.01 -13.79
C LEU A 21 -10.42 6.88 -14.80
N ASP A 22 -11.43 6.57 -15.60
CA ASP A 22 -11.31 5.53 -16.63
C ASP A 22 -10.26 5.91 -17.70
N ASP A 23 -10.28 7.16 -18.20
CA ASP A 23 -9.26 7.68 -19.12
C ASP A 23 -7.87 7.64 -18.48
N PHE A 24 -7.75 7.99 -17.20
CA PHE A 24 -6.48 7.91 -16.50
C PHE A 24 -5.95 6.47 -16.41
N MET A 25 -6.79 5.51 -16.01
CA MET A 25 -6.41 4.09 -15.95
C MET A 25 -5.91 3.57 -17.31
N LEU A 26 -6.48 4.07 -18.41
CA LEU A 26 -6.18 3.60 -19.76
C LEU A 26 -5.05 4.37 -20.45
N ASN A 27 -4.84 5.63 -20.11
CA ASN A 27 -4.05 6.56 -20.92
C ASN A 27 -3.05 7.40 -20.09
N CYS A 28 -2.81 7.04 -18.83
CA CYS A 28 -1.81 7.73 -18.00
C CYS A 28 -0.37 7.48 -18.46
N SER A 29 -0.10 6.48 -19.30
CA SER A 29 1.21 6.30 -19.96
C SER A 29 1.07 5.55 -21.28
N ASP A 30 1.94 5.87 -22.22
CA ASP A 30 2.05 5.12 -23.49
C ASP A 30 2.69 3.74 -23.23
N ASP A 31 3.52 3.64 -22.19
CA ASP A 31 4.09 2.38 -21.71
C ASP A 31 3.05 1.57 -20.91
N PRO A 32 2.71 0.33 -21.34
CA PRO A 32 1.75 -0.51 -20.63
C PRO A 32 2.13 -0.83 -19.18
N GLU A 33 3.43 -0.97 -18.88
CA GLU A 33 3.89 -1.33 -17.54
C GLU A 33 3.70 -0.20 -16.55
N THR A 34 4.13 1.00 -16.92
CA THR A 34 3.87 2.25 -16.18
C THR A 34 2.39 2.47 -15.97
N ARG A 35 1.57 2.23 -17.01
CA ARG A 35 0.12 2.38 -16.91
C ARG A 35 -0.50 1.45 -15.87
N GLU A 36 -0.10 0.19 -15.88
CA GLU A 36 -0.60 -0.78 -14.91
C GLU A 36 -0.11 -0.50 -13.49
N ALA A 37 1.19 -0.22 -13.32
CA ALA A 37 1.76 0.11 -12.01
C ALA A 37 1.06 1.32 -11.40
N MET A 38 0.84 2.37 -12.21
CA MET A 38 0.11 3.57 -11.80
C MET A 38 -1.36 3.30 -11.47
N ALA A 39 -2.06 2.53 -12.30
CA ALA A 39 -3.45 2.15 -12.10
C ALA A 39 -3.68 1.44 -10.75
N SER A 40 -2.83 0.47 -10.46
CA SER A 40 -2.92 -0.32 -9.23
C SER A 40 -2.46 0.50 -8.01
N ALA A 41 -1.38 1.25 -8.13
CA ALA A 41 -0.92 2.13 -7.06
C ALA A 41 -1.98 3.17 -6.70
N MET A 42 -2.63 3.79 -7.69
CA MET A 42 -3.71 4.75 -7.47
C MET A 42 -4.88 4.10 -6.74
N THR A 43 -5.30 2.92 -7.17
CA THR A 43 -6.45 2.22 -6.58
C THR A 43 -6.18 1.90 -5.11
N VAL A 44 -4.98 1.44 -4.78
CA VAL A 44 -4.58 1.20 -3.38
C VAL A 44 -4.51 2.50 -2.60
N SER A 45 -3.89 3.56 -3.15
CA SER A 45 -3.82 4.86 -2.47
C SER A 45 -5.20 5.44 -2.19
N TYR A 46 -6.16 5.32 -3.10
CA TYR A 46 -7.55 5.73 -2.86
C TYR A 46 -8.24 4.88 -1.79
N TRP A 47 -7.98 3.58 -1.75
CA TRP A 47 -8.43 2.74 -0.66
C TRP A 47 -7.85 3.22 0.69
N GLN A 48 -6.55 3.52 0.75
CA GLN A 48 -5.90 4.05 1.94
C GLN A 48 -6.50 5.40 2.39
N MET A 49 -6.76 6.33 1.46
CA MET A 49 -7.33 7.66 1.73
C MET A 49 -8.77 7.61 2.24
N ALA A 50 -9.56 6.67 1.71
CA ALA A 50 -10.91 6.39 2.20
C ALA A 50 -10.92 5.83 3.63
N ALA A 51 -9.75 5.40 4.14
CA ALA A 51 -9.50 4.98 5.50
C ALA A 51 -10.51 3.90 5.97
N ARG A 52 -10.86 3.93 7.27
CA ARG A 52 -11.85 2.99 7.86
C ARG A 52 -13.25 3.06 7.25
N GLY A 53 -13.49 3.99 6.31
CA GLY A 53 -14.72 4.02 5.52
C GLY A 53 -14.90 2.82 4.59
N LEU A 54 -13.83 2.11 4.22
CA LEU A 54 -13.93 0.94 3.34
C LEU A 54 -13.63 -0.39 4.03
N THR A 55 -12.57 -0.43 4.84
CA THR A 55 -12.15 -1.67 5.54
C THR A 55 -11.57 -1.37 6.93
N ALA A 56 -11.64 -2.36 7.84
CA ALA A 56 -11.07 -2.24 9.18
C ALA A 56 -9.53 -2.22 9.15
N GLN A 57 -8.94 -3.15 8.38
CA GLN A 57 -7.51 -3.18 8.06
C GLN A 57 -7.29 -2.54 6.69
N LEU A 58 -6.39 -1.56 6.63
CA LEU A 58 -6.02 -0.88 5.38
C LEU A 58 -4.87 -1.64 4.72
N PRO A 59 -4.89 -1.84 3.40
CA PRO A 59 -3.78 -2.44 2.71
C PRO A 59 -2.60 -1.47 2.66
N SER A 60 -1.42 -2.01 2.92
CA SER A 60 -0.16 -1.32 2.75
C SER A 60 0.44 -1.66 1.38
N MET A 61 1.14 -0.70 0.79
CA MET A 61 1.76 -0.82 -0.52
C MET A 61 3.21 -0.35 -0.47
N ILE A 62 4.09 -1.18 -1.01
CA ILE A 62 5.48 -0.83 -1.29
C ILE A 62 5.71 -1.09 -2.77
N LEU A 63 6.00 -0.04 -3.53
CA LEU A 63 6.46 -0.16 -4.91
C LEU A 63 7.90 -0.67 -4.91
N VAL A 64 8.22 -1.62 -5.78
CA VAL A 64 9.57 -2.17 -5.93
C VAL A 64 10.03 -1.82 -7.33
N ASN A 65 10.92 -0.84 -7.43
CA ASN A 65 11.39 -0.29 -8.69
C ASN A 65 12.63 -1.03 -9.18
N ALA A 66 12.46 -1.80 -10.26
CA ALA A 66 13.56 -2.45 -10.98
C ALA A 66 13.94 -1.71 -12.27
N GLY A 67 13.32 -0.55 -12.56
CA GLY A 67 13.49 0.21 -13.80
C GLY A 67 14.55 1.32 -13.76
N GLY A 68 15.10 1.66 -12.58
CA GLY A 68 16.12 2.71 -12.41
C GLY A 68 15.95 3.50 -11.11
N ALA A 69 16.73 4.58 -10.95
CA ALA A 69 16.83 5.33 -9.69
C ALA A 69 15.68 6.33 -9.41
N GLU A 70 14.89 6.71 -10.41
CA GLU A 70 13.70 7.56 -10.21
C GLU A 70 12.44 6.72 -10.45
N ASP A 71 11.51 6.74 -9.49
CA ASP A 71 10.22 6.03 -9.58
C ASP A 71 9.11 7.00 -10.06
N PRO A 72 8.74 6.95 -11.37
CA PRO A 72 7.72 7.83 -11.91
C PRO A 72 6.32 7.56 -11.34
N VAL A 73 6.07 6.34 -10.83
CA VAL A 73 4.79 5.93 -10.26
C VAL A 73 4.62 6.53 -8.88
N LEU A 74 5.64 6.41 -8.01
CA LEU A 74 5.60 7.03 -6.69
C LEU A 74 5.42 8.55 -6.80
N ASP A 75 6.17 9.21 -7.68
CA ASP A 75 6.06 10.66 -7.88
C ASP A 75 4.67 11.10 -8.37
N ALA A 76 4.05 10.29 -9.23
CA ALA A 76 2.70 10.52 -9.70
C ALA A 76 1.67 10.33 -8.57
N ILE A 77 1.79 9.28 -7.76
CA ILE A 77 0.94 9.03 -6.58
C ILE A 77 1.08 10.19 -5.59
N ARG A 78 2.31 10.62 -5.35
CA ARG A 78 2.60 11.76 -4.47
C ARG A 78 1.90 13.04 -4.91
N LYS A 79 1.86 13.32 -6.22
CA LYS A 79 1.11 14.45 -6.79
C LYS A 79 -0.39 14.26 -6.71
N LEU A 80 -0.88 13.05 -6.99
CA LEU A 80 -2.30 12.71 -7.07
C LEU A 80 -2.97 12.79 -5.69
N CYS A 81 -2.36 12.14 -4.71
CA CYS A 81 -2.86 12.04 -3.35
C CYS A 81 -2.46 13.25 -2.49
N ASN A 82 -1.81 14.25 -3.10
CA ASN A 82 -1.26 15.43 -2.44
C ASN A 82 -0.25 15.12 -1.32
N TYR A 83 0.47 14.00 -1.39
CA TYR A 83 1.50 13.64 -0.42
C TYR A 83 2.56 14.75 -0.27
N GLN A 84 2.97 15.39 -1.38
CA GLN A 84 3.96 16.49 -1.38
C GLN A 84 3.40 17.83 -0.88
N LYS A 85 2.09 18.08 -0.98
CA LYS A 85 1.49 19.28 -0.39
C LYS A 85 1.38 19.15 1.13
N ASP A 86 1.32 17.91 1.63
CA ASP A 86 1.33 17.58 3.06
C ASP A 86 2.76 17.35 3.63
N GLU A 87 3.83 17.37 2.81
CA GLU A 87 5.24 17.44 3.28
C GLU A 87 5.54 18.73 4.07
N ARG A 88 4.62 19.68 4.04
CA ARG A 88 4.50 20.69 5.08
C ARG A 88 3.04 20.79 5.43
N THR A 89 2.49 19.77 6.08
CA THR A 89 1.27 19.96 6.87
C THR A 89 1.48 21.27 7.59
N ASP A 90 0.70 22.28 7.20
CA ASP A 90 0.93 23.65 7.62
C ASP A 90 0.96 23.61 9.14
N ILE A 91 2.17 23.63 9.73
CA ILE A 91 2.37 23.69 11.17
C ILE A 91 1.98 25.12 11.52
N ARG A 92 0.67 25.29 11.56
CA ARG A 92 0.00 26.50 11.91
C ARG A 92 -0.64 26.18 13.22
N GLY A 93 -0.26 26.94 14.23
CA GLY A 93 -1.05 27.00 15.43
C GLY A 93 -2.52 27.24 15.06
N SER A 94 -3.41 26.37 15.51
CA SER A 94 -4.84 26.64 15.53
C SER A 94 -5.27 26.94 16.97
N GLY A 95 -6.37 27.69 17.09
CA GLY A 95 -6.97 27.99 18.38
C GLY A 95 -5.97 28.54 19.39
N ARG A 96 -5.86 27.90 20.56
CA ARG A 96 -5.02 28.36 21.67
C ARG A 96 -3.51 28.26 21.40
N PHE A 97 -3.10 27.65 20.29
CA PHE A 97 -1.70 27.45 19.90
C PHE A 97 -1.27 28.26 18.69
N ALA A 98 -2.05 29.25 18.23
CA ALA A 98 -1.77 30.08 17.05
C ALA A 98 -0.34 30.66 16.93
N GLY A 99 0.43 30.74 18.02
CA GLY A 99 1.86 31.11 18.03
C GLY A 99 2.79 30.14 18.79
N GLY A 100 2.35 28.91 19.07
CA GLY A 100 3.15 27.90 19.76
C GLY A 100 4.22 27.26 18.86
N THR A 101 5.26 26.68 19.46
CA THR A 101 6.31 25.97 18.72
C THR A 101 6.02 24.47 18.59
N PRO A 102 6.36 23.81 17.46
CA PRO A 102 6.14 22.37 17.29
C PRO A 102 6.77 21.52 18.41
N ALA A 103 7.92 21.94 18.93
CA ALA A 103 8.64 21.24 20.00
C ALA A 103 7.86 21.16 21.33
N GLN A 104 6.92 22.09 21.58
CA GLN A 104 6.11 22.11 22.81
C GLN A 104 4.85 21.25 22.70
N ALA A 105 4.41 20.91 21.48
CA ALA A 105 3.16 20.21 21.23
C ALA A 105 3.05 18.84 21.93
N PRO A 106 4.07 17.96 21.92
CA PRO A 106 4.00 16.68 22.63
C PRO A 106 3.71 16.83 24.13
N ALA A 107 4.39 17.79 24.78
CA ALA A 107 4.20 18.07 26.21
C ALA A 107 2.78 18.60 26.49
N ALA A 108 2.26 19.45 25.61
CA ALA A 108 0.93 20.01 25.75
C ALA A 108 -0.19 18.98 25.50
N MET A 109 -0.01 18.09 24.52
CA MET A 109 -0.90 16.94 24.30
C MET A 109 -0.95 16.06 25.54
N LEU A 110 0.22 15.72 26.11
CA LEU A 110 0.31 14.90 27.32
C LEU A 110 -0.33 15.59 28.53
N PHE A 111 -0.21 16.92 28.65
CA PHE A 111 -0.87 17.71 29.68
C PHE A 111 -2.39 17.61 29.57
N ALA A 112 -2.98 17.76 28.38
CA ALA A 112 -4.42 17.62 28.20
C ALA A 112 -4.94 16.23 28.60
N VAL A 113 -4.24 15.17 28.18
CA VAL A 113 -4.58 13.79 28.55
C VAL A 113 -4.59 13.63 30.08
N ARG A 114 -3.51 14.05 30.75
CA ARG A 114 -3.38 13.95 32.21
C ARG A 114 -4.43 14.78 32.95
N SER A 115 -4.67 16.00 32.51
CA SER A 115 -5.65 16.91 33.11
C SER A 115 -7.06 16.36 33.00
N LEU A 116 -7.43 15.78 31.86
CA LEU A 116 -8.75 15.16 31.70
C LEU A 116 -8.88 13.89 32.55
N GLN A 117 -7.85 13.04 32.57
CA GLN A 117 -7.84 11.83 33.41
C GLN A 117 -7.95 12.17 34.91
N GLN A 118 -7.24 13.21 35.36
CA GLN A 118 -7.33 13.67 36.74
C GLN A 118 -8.72 14.23 37.05
N HIS A 119 -9.28 15.04 36.17
CA HIS A 119 -10.63 15.57 36.33
C HIS A 119 -11.69 14.46 36.44
N ARG A 120 -11.59 13.40 35.62
CA ARG A 120 -12.49 12.24 35.71
C ARG A 120 -12.38 11.49 37.04
N LYS A 121 -11.20 11.48 37.66
CA LYS A 121 -11.00 10.88 38.99
C LYS A 121 -11.62 11.75 40.09
N ASP A 122 -11.42 13.05 40.01
CA ASP A 122 -11.89 14.00 41.02
C ASP A 122 -13.41 14.25 40.92
N PHE A 123 -13.97 14.16 39.71
CA PHE A 123 -15.37 14.45 39.39
C PHE A 123 -15.98 13.40 38.44
N PRO A 124 -16.20 12.15 38.90
CA PRO A 124 -16.59 11.03 38.03
C PRO A 124 -17.98 11.18 37.37
N MET A 125 -18.86 12.01 37.94
CA MET A 125 -20.22 12.24 37.43
C MET A 125 -20.33 13.50 36.56
N SER A 126 -19.25 14.27 36.42
CA SER A 126 -19.24 15.49 35.63
C SER A 126 -18.94 15.18 34.16
N PRO A 127 -19.66 15.79 33.20
CA PRO A 127 -19.33 15.62 31.79
C PRO A 127 -17.91 16.15 31.53
N PRO A 128 -17.10 15.44 30.72
CA PRO A 128 -15.76 15.91 30.37
C PRO A 128 -15.84 17.27 29.68
N LEU A 129 -15.01 18.22 30.11
CA LEU A 129 -14.91 19.53 29.49
C LEU A 129 -14.36 19.38 28.06
N SER A 130 -15.13 19.83 27.06
CA SER A 130 -14.73 19.88 25.64
C SER A 130 -13.42 20.63 25.39
N ASP A 131 -13.04 21.50 26.34
CA ASP A 131 -11.83 22.34 26.28
C ASP A 131 -10.52 21.54 26.22
N TRP A 132 -10.43 20.41 26.90
CA TRP A 132 -9.20 19.61 26.92
C TRP A 132 -8.98 18.84 25.61
N GLU A 133 -10.06 18.30 25.04
CA GLU A 133 -10.00 17.67 23.71
C GLU A 133 -9.62 18.69 22.65
N SER A 134 -10.25 19.88 22.68
CA SER A 134 -9.88 20.97 21.77
C SER A 134 -8.41 21.37 21.92
N TYR A 135 -7.92 21.51 23.15
CA TYR A 135 -6.52 21.83 23.42
C TYR A 135 -5.55 20.75 22.91
N PHE A 136 -5.88 19.47 23.12
CA PHE A 136 -5.12 18.35 22.59
C PHE A 136 -5.07 18.40 21.05
N HIS A 137 -6.20 18.64 20.39
CA HIS A 137 -6.26 18.68 18.93
C HIS A 137 -5.51 19.88 18.34
N ASP A 138 -5.58 21.06 18.97
CA ASP A 138 -4.79 22.23 18.58
C ASP A 138 -3.28 21.97 18.73
N ALA A 139 -2.87 21.35 19.84
CA ALA A 139 -1.47 20.97 20.06
C ALA A 139 -1.02 19.90 19.04
N ARG A 140 -1.84 18.88 18.78
CA ARG A 140 -1.59 17.85 17.76
C ARG A 140 -1.36 18.47 16.38
N VAL A 141 -2.21 19.42 15.99
CA VAL A 141 -2.07 20.15 14.73
C VAL A 141 -0.78 20.98 14.69
N THR A 142 -0.38 21.56 15.83
CA THR A 142 0.86 22.33 15.93
C THR A 142 2.12 21.45 15.90
N GLY A 143 2.09 20.26 16.49
CA GLY A 143 3.26 19.36 16.53
C GLY A 143 3.41 18.46 15.32
N TYR A 144 2.28 17.99 14.79
CA TYR A 144 2.21 16.91 13.81
C TYR A 144 1.38 17.30 12.56
N GLY A 145 0.87 18.53 12.50
CA GLY A 145 0.18 19.03 11.32
C GLY A 145 -1.28 18.58 11.14
N LYS A 146 -1.93 19.15 10.11
CA LYS A 146 -3.30 18.81 9.69
C LYS A 146 -3.27 17.78 8.56
N GLY A 147 -3.59 16.53 8.84
CA GLY A 147 -3.68 15.53 7.77
C GLY A 147 -3.84 14.11 8.29
N ASP A 148 -4.07 13.23 7.34
CA ASP A 148 -4.16 11.77 7.44
C ASP A 148 -2.98 11.06 6.78
N ILE A 149 -1.96 11.80 6.34
CA ILE A 149 -0.73 11.28 5.71
C ILE A 149 0.49 11.92 6.39
N ARG A 150 1.52 11.13 6.72
CA ARG A 150 2.77 11.59 7.36
C ARG A 150 3.97 10.70 7.04
N PRO A 151 5.21 11.21 7.12
CA PRO A 151 6.41 10.38 7.19
C PRO A 151 6.35 9.38 8.35
N TYR A 152 6.83 8.16 8.13
CA TYR A 152 6.79 7.07 9.11
C TYR A 152 7.50 7.43 10.41
N ALA A 153 8.75 7.92 10.34
CA ALA A 153 9.57 8.22 11.51
C ALA A 153 8.99 9.36 12.35
N GLY A 154 8.23 10.26 11.75
CA GLY A 154 7.61 11.42 12.40
C GLY A 154 6.21 11.17 12.98
N ALA A 155 5.64 9.97 12.80
CA ALA A 155 4.25 9.71 13.16
C ALA A 155 4.05 9.18 14.59
N PHE A 156 5.11 8.67 15.22
CA PHE A 156 5.04 8.03 16.53
C PHE A 156 5.56 8.94 17.65
N ASP A 157 4.72 9.19 18.64
CA ASP A 157 5.12 9.83 19.89
C ASP A 157 5.53 8.76 20.92
N PRO A 158 6.68 8.88 21.61
CA PRO A 158 7.13 7.87 22.58
C PRO A 158 6.17 7.61 23.75
N LYS A 159 5.28 8.55 24.08
CA LYS A 159 4.34 8.46 25.22
C LYS A 159 2.90 8.33 24.78
N LEU A 160 2.54 8.88 23.62
CA LEU A 160 1.17 8.94 23.13
C LEU A 160 0.89 7.90 22.03
N GLY A 161 1.92 7.20 21.56
CA GLY A 161 1.82 6.19 20.51
C GLY A 161 1.66 6.82 19.13
N LEU A 162 0.97 6.12 18.22
CA LEU A 162 0.72 6.59 16.86
C LEU A 162 -0.23 7.80 16.88
N VAL A 163 0.26 8.94 16.39
CA VAL A 163 -0.53 10.15 16.26
C VAL A 163 -1.27 10.10 14.93
N THR A 164 -2.60 10.10 14.97
CA THR A 164 -3.45 10.00 13.77
C THR A 164 -4.34 11.23 13.59
N ASP A 165 -5.16 11.21 12.55
CA ASP A 165 -6.29 12.12 12.35
C ASP A 165 -7.46 11.80 13.32
N PRO A 166 -8.52 12.63 13.35
CA PRO A 166 -9.72 12.37 14.14
C PRO A 166 -10.47 11.06 13.80
N ARG A 167 -10.21 10.44 12.63
CA ARG A 167 -10.78 9.15 12.22
C ARG A 167 -10.00 7.94 12.78
N ASN A 168 -8.96 8.19 13.60
CA ASN A 168 -8.05 7.16 14.11
C ASN A 168 -7.31 6.38 13.01
N SER A 169 -7.11 7.01 11.85
CA SER A 169 -6.44 6.42 10.69
C SER A 169 -5.30 7.30 10.19
N ILE A 170 -4.31 6.69 9.55
CA ILE A 170 -3.21 7.41 8.90
C ILE A 170 -2.56 6.57 7.79
N THR A 171 -2.09 7.21 6.73
CA THR A 171 -1.14 6.64 5.77
C THR A 171 0.26 7.12 6.12
N LEU A 172 1.15 6.19 6.43
CA LEU A 172 2.55 6.48 6.71
C LEU A 172 3.38 6.32 5.43
N LEU A 173 4.14 7.35 5.11
CA LEU A 173 5.02 7.39 3.95
C LEU A 173 6.40 6.84 4.32
N LEU A 174 6.95 6.01 3.45
CA LEU A 174 8.33 5.54 3.49
C LEU A 174 9.10 6.28 2.39
N ASP A 175 9.35 7.57 2.62
CA ASP A 175 9.81 8.49 1.57
C ASP A 175 11.34 8.63 1.53
N ASP A 176 11.98 8.53 2.69
CA ASP A 176 13.41 8.71 2.82
C ASP A 176 14.08 7.56 3.60
N LYS A 177 15.41 7.61 3.64
CA LYS A 177 16.22 6.62 4.33
C LYS A 177 15.89 6.53 5.83
N GLN A 178 15.55 7.64 6.47
CA GLN A 178 15.23 7.66 7.90
C GLN A 178 13.89 6.92 8.17
N ASP A 179 12.89 7.13 7.32
CA ASP A 179 11.61 6.41 7.38
C ASP A 179 11.82 4.90 7.18
N TRP A 180 12.61 4.52 6.18
CA TRP A 180 12.93 3.11 5.90
C TRP A 180 13.70 2.44 7.03
N GLU A 181 14.68 3.13 7.62
CA GLU A 181 15.43 2.63 8.77
C GLU A 181 14.54 2.44 9.99
N ALA A 182 13.68 3.43 10.30
CA ALA A 182 12.72 3.35 11.39
C ALA A 182 11.70 2.22 11.18
N PHE A 183 11.18 2.07 9.96
CA PHE A 183 10.26 0.99 9.62
C PHE A 183 10.92 -0.38 9.76
N ARG A 184 12.13 -0.58 9.23
CA ARG A 184 12.86 -1.86 9.36
C ARG A 184 13.19 -2.19 10.81
N HIS A 185 13.53 -1.17 11.60
CA HIS A 185 13.75 -1.33 13.04
C HIS A 185 12.47 -1.81 13.74
N ASP A 186 11.34 -1.13 13.52
CA ASP A 186 10.07 -1.52 14.14
C ASP A 186 9.55 -2.87 13.62
N LEU A 187 9.72 -3.18 12.33
CA LEU A 187 9.29 -4.43 11.73
C LEU A 187 9.98 -5.64 12.37
N SER A 188 11.26 -5.50 12.74
CA SER A 188 12.06 -6.57 13.35
C SER A 188 12.02 -6.57 14.88
N GLY A 189 11.96 -5.40 15.51
CA GLY A 189 12.05 -5.23 16.97
C GLY A 189 10.69 -5.07 17.67
N GLU A 190 9.74 -4.38 17.03
CA GLU A 190 8.47 -3.98 17.63
C GLU A 190 7.27 -4.11 16.65
N PRO A 191 7.05 -5.29 16.03
CA PRO A 191 6.07 -5.45 14.95
C PRO A 191 4.62 -5.11 15.36
N GLN A 192 4.33 -5.12 16.67
CA GLN A 192 3.04 -4.71 17.22
C GLN A 192 2.73 -3.22 16.96
N LYS A 193 3.76 -2.35 16.83
CA LYS A 193 3.56 -0.95 16.42
C LYS A 193 2.92 -0.82 15.04
N ILE A 194 3.17 -1.79 14.16
CA ILE A 194 2.67 -1.76 12.79
C ILE A 194 1.37 -2.57 12.67
N ARG A 195 1.32 -3.75 13.30
CA ARG A 195 0.16 -4.65 13.25
C ARG A 195 -1.05 -4.09 14.02
N GLU A 196 -0.83 -3.62 15.24
CA GLU A 196 -1.87 -3.17 16.18
C GLU A 196 -1.48 -1.83 16.81
N PRO A 197 -1.27 -0.76 16.00
CA PRO A 197 -0.85 0.53 16.52
C PRO A 197 -1.87 1.06 17.54
N SER A 198 -1.37 1.62 18.64
CA SER A 198 -2.19 2.30 19.63
C SER A 198 -1.85 3.78 19.69
N GLY A 199 -2.83 4.60 20.08
CA GLY A 199 -2.60 6.01 20.37
C GLY A 199 -3.83 6.71 20.94
N ILE A 200 -3.74 8.01 21.18
CA ILE A 200 -4.84 8.78 21.81
C ILE A 200 -5.99 9.07 20.84
N GLY A 201 -7.20 8.65 21.20
CA GLY A 201 -8.43 8.85 20.43
C GLY A 201 -9.39 9.89 21.04
N ARG A 202 -10.67 9.80 20.65
CA ARG A 202 -11.76 10.58 21.26
C ARG A 202 -11.85 10.25 22.76
N GLY A 203 -12.19 11.24 23.59
CA GLY A 203 -12.16 11.10 25.04
C GLY A 203 -10.76 11.24 25.65
N LEU A 204 -9.73 11.47 24.83
CA LEU A 204 -8.30 11.41 25.22
C LEU A 204 -7.87 10.08 25.85
N ASP A 205 -8.53 8.99 25.46
CA ASP A 205 -8.21 7.63 25.89
C ASP A 205 -7.36 6.90 24.84
N PHE A 206 -6.55 5.93 25.29
CA PHE A 206 -5.82 5.06 24.37
C PHE A 206 -6.79 4.18 23.58
N THR A 207 -6.60 4.14 22.25
CA THR A 207 -7.43 3.37 21.34
C THR A 207 -6.58 2.76 20.23
N ALA A 208 -7.08 1.68 19.63
CA ALA A 208 -6.50 1.06 18.47
C ALA A 208 -6.63 1.97 17.25
N LYS A 209 -5.51 2.22 16.59
CA LYS A 209 -5.39 3.01 15.37
C LYS A 209 -5.40 2.09 14.16
N SER A 210 -5.64 2.67 12.99
CA SER A 210 -5.45 1.99 11.72
C SER A 210 -4.36 2.73 10.96
N MET A 211 -3.45 1.98 10.35
CA MET A 211 -2.41 2.55 9.52
C MET A 211 -2.30 1.79 8.21
N ALA A 212 -1.86 2.49 7.17
CA ALA A 212 -1.36 1.91 5.93
C ALA A 212 0.04 2.45 5.67
N LEU A 213 0.89 1.65 5.04
CA LEU A 213 2.19 2.08 4.54
C LEU A 213 2.07 2.38 3.05
N SER A 214 2.77 3.41 2.60
CA SER A 214 2.92 3.76 1.19
C SER A 214 4.34 4.21 0.95
N GLY A 215 5.02 3.64 -0.03
CA GLY A 215 6.38 4.05 -0.38
C GLY A 215 6.91 3.29 -1.57
N SER A 216 8.17 3.58 -1.92
CA SER A 216 8.91 2.87 -2.96
C SER A 216 10.29 2.52 -2.45
N LEU A 217 10.84 1.43 -2.97
CA LEU A 217 12.20 0.99 -2.76
C LEU A 217 12.81 0.57 -4.10
N ASP A 218 14.12 0.76 -4.20
CA ASP A 218 14.89 0.25 -5.33
C ASP A 218 15.11 -1.27 -5.19
N ALA A 219 15.37 -1.95 -6.30
CA ALA A 219 15.63 -3.38 -6.34
C ALA A 219 16.68 -3.85 -5.31
N ASP A 220 17.72 -3.05 -5.07
CA ASP A 220 18.81 -3.38 -4.14
C ASP A 220 18.37 -3.35 -2.66
N ASP A 221 17.37 -2.54 -2.33
CA ASP A 221 16.81 -2.46 -0.98
C ASP A 221 15.74 -3.54 -0.74
N PHE A 222 15.31 -4.26 -1.79
CA PHE A 222 14.37 -5.38 -1.67
C PHE A 222 15.08 -6.65 -1.20
N ASP A 223 15.32 -6.74 0.12
CA ASP A 223 16.06 -7.85 0.72
C ASP A 223 15.18 -8.90 1.43
N GLU A 224 15.78 -10.07 1.64
CA GLU A 224 15.14 -11.24 2.27
C GLU A 224 14.63 -10.95 3.69
N LYS A 225 15.34 -10.14 4.48
CA LYS A 225 14.96 -9.85 5.88
C LYS A 225 13.72 -8.98 5.93
N LEU A 226 13.64 -7.98 5.06
CA LEU A 226 12.45 -7.14 4.91
C LEU A 226 11.24 -8.01 4.56
N VAL A 227 11.38 -8.90 3.58
CA VAL A 227 10.29 -9.76 3.12
C VAL A 227 9.86 -10.75 4.20
N ASP A 228 10.80 -11.43 4.86
CA ASP A 228 10.48 -12.40 5.92
C ASP A 228 9.71 -11.74 7.07
N ALA A 229 10.17 -10.57 7.53
CA ALA A 229 9.51 -9.87 8.62
C ALA A 229 8.13 -9.33 8.21
N ALA A 230 7.97 -8.91 6.94
CA ALA A 230 6.68 -8.52 6.38
C ALA A 230 5.66 -9.66 6.32
N LEU A 231 6.09 -10.88 5.98
CA LEU A 231 5.19 -12.05 5.92
C LEU A 231 4.70 -12.46 7.32
N GLU A 232 5.52 -12.32 8.35
CA GLU A 232 5.13 -12.65 9.72
C GLU A 232 4.30 -11.55 10.41
N LEU A 233 4.26 -10.34 9.83
CA LEU A 233 3.62 -9.17 10.41
C LEU A 233 2.11 -9.36 10.71
N GLY A 234 1.41 -10.16 9.89
CA GLY A 234 -0.04 -10.29 9.99
C GLY A 234 -0.77 -9.00 9.60
N HIS A 235 -0.28 -8.32 8.57
CA HIS A 235 -0.86 -7.11 7.98
C HIS A 235 -0.90 -7.26 6.46
N PRO A 236 -1.94 -6.76 5.75
CA PRO A 236 -2.03 -6.85 4.29
C PRO A 236 -1.02 -5.91 3.61
N LEU A 237 0.23 -6.34 3.49
CA LEU A 237 1.31 -5.62 2.81
C LEU A 237 1.59 -6.23 1.42
N PHE A 238 1.47 -5.39 0.39
CA PHE A 238 1.76 -5.76 -1.00
C PHE A 238 3.05 -5.10 -1.48
N PHE A 239 4.00 -5.92 -1.92
CA PHE A 239 5.17 -5.49 -2.68
C PHE A 239 4.80 -5.51 -4.16
N LEU A 240 4.61 -4.34 -4.79
CA LEU A 240 4.16 -4.23 -6.17
C LEU A 240 5.38 -4.01 -7.09
N PRO A 241 5.84 -5.04 -7.81
CA PRO A 241 6.99 -4.89 -8.68
C PRO A 241 6.67 -4.13 -9.97
N HIS A 242 7.59 -3.28 -10.39
CA HIS A 242 7.54 -2.66 -11.71
C HIS A 242 8.92 -2.32 -12.26
N THR A 243 8.96 -2.17 -13.57
CA THR A 243 10.10 -1.79 -14.41
C THR A 243 9.84 -0.43 -15.10
N SER A 244 8.80 0.26 -14.64
CA SER A 244 8.32 1.53 -15.18
C SER A 244 9.40 2.61 -15.18
N SER A 245 9.73 3.08 -16.38
CA SER A 245 10.67 4.19 -16.61
C SER A 245 10.02 5.34 -17.38
N ALA A 246 8.80 5.16 -17.87
CA ALA A 246 8.09 6.17 -18.65
C ALA A 246 7.37 7.18 -17.73
N PRO A 247 7.21 8.44 -18.16
CA PRO A 247 6.52 9.46 -17.37
C PRO A 247 5.01 9.20 -17.32
N VAL A 248 4.41 9.47 -16.16
CA VAL A 248 2.94 9.47 -15.98
C VAL A 248 2.33 10.80 -16.41
N LYS A 249 1.30 10.74 -17.24
CA LYS A 249 0.57 11.88 -17.82
C LYS A 249 -0.75 12.11 -17.07
N PHE A 250 -0.96 13.34 -16.59
CA PHE A 250 -2.23 13.77 -15.98
C PHE A 250 -3.02 14.67 -16.92
N ARG A 251 -3.84 14.09 -17.80
CA ARG A 251 -4.67 14.88 -18.74
C ARG A 251 -5.69 15.77 -18.02
N ASN A 252 -6.31 15.27 -16.94
CA ASN A 252 -7.26 16.02 -16.12
C ASN A 252 -6.91 15.91 -14.62
N TYR A 253 -5.76 16.50 -14.24
CA TYR A 253 -5.31 16.55 -12.84
C TYR A 253 -6.37 17.14 -11.88
N PRO A 254 -7.08 18.24 -12.20
CA PRO A 254 -8.08 18.80 -11.27
C PRO A 254 -9.20 17.82 -10.89
N GLY A 255 -9.72 17.04 -11.86
CA GLY A 255 -10.73 16.00 -11.59
C GLY A 255 -10.22 14.90 -10.67
N MET A 256 -8.99 14.46 -10.93
CA MET A 256 -8.32 13.42 -10.13
C MET A 256 -8.05 13.88 -8.69
N SER A 257 -7.52 15.09 -8.51
CA SER A 257 -7.29 15.67 -7.18
C SER A 257 -8.57 15.95 -6.42
N TYR A 258 -9.63 16.39 -7.11
CA TYR A 258 -10.94 16.59 -6.50
C TYR A 258 -11.51 15.28 -5.96
N PHE A 259 -11.44 14.20 -6.73
CA PHE A 259 -11.87 12.88 -6.28
C PHE A 259 -11.09 12.42 -5.04
N ALA A 260 -9.77 12.57 -5.07
CA ALA A 260 -8.89 12.24 -3.94
C ALA A 260 -9.27 13.02 -2.66
N LEU A 261 -9.61 14.32 -2.78
CA LEU A 261 -10.12 15.12 -1.67
C LEU A 261 -11.50 14.65 -1.19
N HIS A 262 -12.39 14.27 -2.12
CA HIS A 262 -13.73 13.82 -1.80
C HIS A 262 -13.72 12.51 -0.98
N LEU A 263 -12.80 11.59 -1.29
CA LEU A 263 -12.62 10.34 -0.53
C LEU A 263 -12.21 10.56 0.94
N LYS A 264 -11.66 11.73 1.29
CA LYS A 264 -11.36 12.06 2.69
C LYS A 264 -12.59 12.48 3.51
N THR A 265 -13.75 12.65 2.85
CA THR A 265 -14.99 13.08 3.52
C THR A 265 -15.58 11.94 4.37
N PRO A 266 -15.98 12.20 5.63
CA PRO A 266 -16.63 11.18 6.47
C PRO A 266 -17.93 10.66 5.85
N GLY A 267 -18.22 9.36 6.00
CA GLY A 267 -19.49 8.76 5.59
C GLY A 267 -19.44 7.87 4.35
N LEU A 268 -18.25 7.48 3.90
CA LEU A 268 -18.10 6.34 2.99
C LEU A 268 -18.63 5.08 3.68
N ILE A 269 -19.67 4.48 3.09
CA ILE A 269 -20.23 3.21 3.56
C ILE A 269 -19.95 2.19 2.46
N PRO A 270 -19.16 1.14 2.74
CA PRO A 270 -18.90 0.11 1.76
C PRO A 270 -20.20 -0.64 1.53
N ARG A 271 -20.58 -0.80 0.26
CA ARG A 271 -21.72 -1.66 -0.06
C ARG A 271 -21.30 -3.11 0.12
N ASN A 272 -22.05 -3.86 0.91
CA ASN A 272 -21.83 -5.30 1.08
C ASN A 272 -22.30 -6.03 -0.18
N TYR A 273 -21.37 -6.24 -1.11
CA TYR A 273 -21.60 -7.11 -2.26
C TYR A 273 -20.99 -8.49 -1.96
N PRO A 274 -21.80 -9.56 -1.85
CA PRO A 274 -21.32 -10.88 -1.46
C PRO A 274 -20.71 -11.69 -2.61
N LEU A 275 -20.68 -11.17 -3.84
CA LEU A 275 -20.46 -11.97 -5.05
C LEU A 275 -19.36 -11.39 -5.93
N MET A 276 -18.16 -11.98 -5.84
CA MET A 276 -17.04 -11.76 -6.75
C MET A 276 -17.52 -11.75 -8.22
N PRO A 277 -17.01 -10.83 -9.07
CA PRO A 277 -17.40 -10.79 -10.47
C PRO A 277 -17.17 -12.15 -11.15
N GLU A 278 -18.18 -12.66 -11.86
CA GLU A 278 -18.09 -13.91 -12.64
C GLU A 278 -17.35 -13.69 -13.96
N ASP A 279 -16.14 -13.16 -13.89
CA ASP A 279 -15.28 -12.92 -15.04
C ASP A 279 -14.18 -14.00 -15.17
N LYS A 280 -13.77 -14.29 -16.41
CA LYS A 280 -12.73 -15.31 -16.69
C LYS A 280 -11.38 -14.89 -16.10
N TRP A 281 -11.04 -13.61 -16.14
CA TRP A 281 -9.78 -13.08 -15.62
C TRP A 281 -9.78 -13.06 -14.10
N CYS A 282 -10.92 -12.70 -13.49
CA CYS A 282 -11.13 -12.85 -12.05
C CYS A 282 -10.78 -14.28 -11.58
N ARG A 283 -11.38 -15.31 -12.20
CA ARG A 283 -11.10 -16.72 -11.87
C ARG A 283 -9.64 -17.11 -12.12
N TYR A 284 -9.04 -16.57 -13.18
CA TYR A 284 -7.64 -16.82 -13.52
C TYR A 284 -6.69 -16.28 -12.46
N TYR A 285 -6.79 -14.99 -12.11
CA TYR A 285 -5.95 -14.37 -11.09
C TYR A 285 -6.18 -14.96 -9.71
N GLN A 286 -7.43 -15.28 -9.35
CA GLN A 286 -7.73 -15.98 -8.10
C GLN A 286 -7.02 -17.32 -8.00
N LYS A 287 -7.01 -18.14 -9.05
CA LYS A 287 -6.31 -19.44 -9.05
C LYS A 287 -4.81 -19.24 -8.79
N TRP A 288 -4.20 -18.24 -9.43
CA TRP A 288 -2.81 -17.87 -9.21
C TRP A 288 -2.53 -17.46 -7.77
N ILE A 289 -3.32 -16.52 -7.25
CA ILE A 289 -3.27 -16.06 -5.85
C ILE A 289 -3.38 -17.26 -4.90
N TRP A 290 -4.39 -18.10 -5.07
CA TRP A 290 -4.63 -19.26 -4.20
C TRP A 290 -3.45 -20.23 -4.22
N LYS A 291 -2.89 -20.54 -5.40
CA LYS A 291 -1.73 -21.42 -5.53
C LYS A 291 -0.54 -20.89 -4.72
N ARG A 292 -0.26 -19.58 -4.79
CA ARG A 292 0.84 -18.95 -4.04
C ARG A 292 0.57 -18.90 -2.54
N LEU A 293 -0.62 -18.45 -2.14
CA LEU A 293 -0.98 -18.26 -0.74
C LEU A 293 -1.00 -19.57 0.06
N LEU A 294 -1.28 -20.71 -0.56
CA LEU A 294 -1.21 -22.02 0.08
C LEU A 294 0.21 -22.36 0.57
N LEU A 295 1.24 -21.74 0.00
CA LEU A 295 2.65 -21.95 0.31
C LEU A 295 3.23 -20.82 1.18
N MET A 296 2.40 -19.90 1.67
CA MET A 296 2.79 -18.76 2.51
C MET A 296 2.49 -19.03 4.00
N PRO A 297 3.15 -18.30 4.93
CA PRO A 297 2.79 -18.31 6.35
C PRO A 297 1.30 -18.02 6.56
N VAL A 298 0.69 -18.70 7.54
CA VAL A 298 -0.76 -18.62 7.81
C VAL A 298 -1.20 -17.18 8.12
N ASN A 299 -0.39 -16.43 8.87
CA ASN A 299 -0.68 -15.05 9.22
C ASN A 299 -0.78 -14.15 7.97
N TYR A 300 0.20 -14.26 7.07
CA TYR A 300 0.18 -13.53 5.80
C TYR A 300 -1.03 -13.94 4.94
N ARG A 301 -1.22 -15.24 4.77
CA ARG A 301 -2.33 -15.79 3.98
C ARG A 301 -3.68 -15.27 4.44
N PHE A 302 -3.93 -15.24 5.75
CA PHE A 302 -5.20 -14.79 6.30
C PHE A 302 -5.49 -13.32 5.94
N CYS A 303 -4.54 -12.43 6.23
CA CYS A 303 -4.70 -10.99 5.98
C CYS A 303 -4.84 -10.64 4.50
N ILE A 304 -4.08 -11.31 3.62
CA ILE A 304 -4.18 -11.10 2.17
C ILE A 304 -5.53 -11.58 1.64
N LEU A 305 -6.03 -12.74 2.08
CA LEU A 305 -7.36 -13.22 1.70
C LEU A 305 -8.47 -12.28 2.19
N GLU A 306 -8.34 -11.74 3.40
CA GLU A 306 -9.28 -10.74 3.91
C GLU A 306 -9.32 -9.49 3.02
N ALA A 307 -8.15 -8.95 2.63
CA ALA A 307 -8.06 -7.83 1.70
C ALA A 307 -8.71 -8.15 0.34
N ILE A 308 -8.44 -9.32 -0.23
CA ILE A 308 -9.01 -9.76 -1.51
C ILE A 308 -10.53 -9.90 -1.43
N HIS A 309 -11.08 -10.44 -0.34
CA HIS A 309 -12.54 -10.53 -0.16
C HIS A 309 -13.22 -9.16 -0.08
N LYS A 310 -12.50 -8.10 0.31
CA LYS A 310 -13.01 -6.74 0.35
C LYS A 310 -12.84 -5.98 -0.97
N LEU A 311 -12.01 -6.48 -1.88
CA LEU A 311 -11.60 -5.78 -3.09
C LEU A 311 -12.78 -5.33 -3.94
N GLN A 312 -13.78 -6.18 -4.18
CA GLN A 312 -14.93 -5.82 -4.99
C GLN A 312 -15.73 -4.66 -4.37
N SER A 313 -16.07 -4.79 -3.08
CA SER A 313 -16.81 -3.76 -2.35
C SER A 313 -16.07 -2.42 -2.36
N VAL A 314 -14.73 -2.46 -2.23
CA VAL A 314 -13.85 -1.30 -2.35
C VAL A 314 -13.96 -0.69 -3.75
N CYS A 315 -13.73 -1.47 -4.82
CA CYS A 315 -13.72 -0.97 -6.20
C CYS A 315 -15.08 -0.41 -6.63
N GLU A 316 -16.18 -1.07 -6.26
CA GLU A 316 -17.54 -0.58 -6.53
C GLU A 316 -17.84 0.69 -5.74
N THR A 317 -17.41 0.79 -4.48
CA THR A 317 -17.58 2.01 -3.69
C THR A 317 -16.77 3.15 -4.30
N LEU A 318 -15.50 2.92 -4.64
CA LEU A 318 -14.67 3.92 -5.32
C LEU A 318 -15.33 4.38 -6.62
N ALA A 319 -15.80 3.47 -7.47
CA ALA A 319 -16.47 3.83 -8.71
C ALA A 319 -17.79 4.58 -8.48
N LEU A 320 -18.64 4.17 -7.53
CA LEU A 320 -19.91 4.84 -7.24
C LEU A 320 -19.71 6.29 -6.79
N TYR A 321 -18.66 6.55 -6.01
CA TYR A 321 -18.34 7.90 -5.54
C TYR A 321 -17.75 8.82 -6.64
N THR A 322 -17.66 8.31 -7.87
CA THR A 322 -17.30 9.07 -9.08
C THR A 322 -18.52 9.36 -9.97
N GLY A 323 -19.68 8.78 -9.61
CA GLY A 323 -20.97 8.96 -10.29
C GLY A 323 -21.79 10.14 -9.73
N PRO A 324 -22.94 10.47 -10.37
CA PRO A 324 -23.79 11.57 -9.94
C PRO A 324 -24.40 11.33 -8.54
N ALA A 325 -24.68 12.42 -7.81
CA ALA A 325 -25.24 12.41 -6.46
C ALA A 325 -26.60 11.70 -6.31
N SER A 326 -27.25 11.31 -7.43
CA SER A 326 -28.54 10.60 -7.46
C SER A 326 -28.47 9.13 -7.01
N GLY A 327 -27.27 8.56 -6.82
CA GLY A 327 -27.09 7.23 -6.21
C GLY A 327 -27.33 6.03 -7.13
N ASP A 328 -27.81 6.26 -8.36
CA ASP A 328 -27.98 5.24 -9.39
C ASP A 328 -26.67 5.03 -10.20
N PRO A 329 -26.20 3.78 -10.33
CA PRO A 329 -25.00 3.49 -11.12
C PRO A 329 -25.26 3.67 -12.62
N VAL A 330 -24.51 4.59 -13.23
CA VAL A 330 -24.42 4.74 -14.69
C VAL A 330 -23.64 3.53 -15.25
N PRO A 331 -23.93 3.00 -16.46
CA PRO A 331 -23.18 1.86 -17.03
C PRO A 331 -21.65 2.01 -16.97
N GLY A 332 -21.12 3.21 -17.24
CA GLY A 332 -19.68 3.50 -17.14
C GLY A 332 -19.09 3.42 -15.72
N VAL A 333 -19.91 3.50 -14.67
CA VAL A 333 -19.48 3.29 -13.28
C VAL A 333 -19.24 1.80 -13.00
N ALA A 334 -20.08 0.91 -13.56
CA ALA A 334 -19.88 -0.53 -13.43
C ALA A 334 -18.63 -1.00 -14.20
N GLU A 335 -18.39 -0.44 -15.39
CA GLU A 335 -17.17 -0.70 -16.18
C GLU A 335 -15.91 -0.22 -15.45
N LEU A 336 -15.96 0.97 -14.84
CA LEU A 336 -14.86 1.47 -14.00
C LEU A 336 -14.62 0.54 -12.80
N ALA A 337 -15.66 0.13 -12.09
CA ALA A 337 -15.54 -0.79 -10.96
C ALA A 337 -14.85 -2.11 -11.35
N ASN A 338 -15.27 -2.71 -12.47
CA ASN A 338 -14.65 -3.93 -13.02
C ASN A 338 -13.20 -3.71 -13.43
N THR A 339 -12.87 -2.55 -14.00
CA THR A 339 -11.50 -2.20 -14.37
C THR A 339 -10.61 -2.09 -13.13
N LEU A 340 -11.05 -1.33 -12.12
CA LEU A 340 -10.32 -1.18 -10.87
C LEU A 340 -10.10 -2.55 -10.20
N PHE A 341 -11.15 -3.37 -10.17
CA PHE A 341 -11.11 -4.72 -9.60
C PHE A 341 -10.09 -5.62 -10.31
N ASN A 342 -10.18 -5.73 -11.65
CA ASN A 342 -9.30 -6.62 -12.41
C ASN A 342 -7.84 -6.14 -12.38
N SER A 343 -7.60 -4.83 -12.49
CA SER A 343 -6.26 -4.24 -12.40
C SER A 343 -5.62 -4.55 -11.05
N LEU A 344 -6.34 -4.27 -9.95
CA LEU A 344 -5.81 -4.46 -8.62
C LEU A 344 -5.67 -5.94 -8.26
N LEU A 345 -6.62 -6.80 -8.66
CA LEU A 345 -6.52 -8.25 -8.45
C LEU A 345 -5.30 -8.85 -9.16
N ARG A 346 -5.03 -8.42 -10.41
CA ARG A 346 -3.82 -8.81 -11.15
C ARG A 346 -2.56 -8.36 -10.43
N SER A 347 -2.50 -7.11 -9.97
CA SER A 347 -1.31 -6.62 -9.26
C SER A 347 -1.12 -7.27 -7.90
N MET A 348 -2.19 -7.69 -7.21
CA MET A 348 -2.08 -8.56 -6.03
C MET A 348 -1.51 -9.93 -6.41
N ALA A 349 -1.91 -10.52 -7.55
CA ALA A 349 -1.32 -11.77 -8.04
C ALA A 349 0.17 -11.61 -8.39
N LEU A 350 0.55 -10.52 -9.05
CA LEU A 350 1.95 -10.16 -9.33
C LEU A 350 2.74 -10.01 -8.03
N SER A 351 2.20 -9.29 -7.05
CA SER A 351 2.83 -9.10 -5.75
C SER A 351 3.17 -10.43 -5.07
N LEU A 352 2.21 -11.36 -5.08
CA LEU A 352 2.40 -12.69 -4.50
C LEU A 352 3.37 -13.56 -5.29
N ALA A 353 3.37 -13.46 -6.61
CA ALA A 353 4.35 -14.14 -7.46
C ALA A 353 5.76 -13.59 -7.26
N PHE A 354 5.88 -12.28 -7.07
CA PHE A 354 7.16 -11.59 -6.91
C PHE A 354 7.92 -12.01 -5.65
N LEU A 355 7.22 -12.43 -4.60
CA LEU A 355 7.81 -13.01 -3.40
C LEU A 355 8.67 -14.26 -3.70
N ALA A 356 8.46 -14.93 -4.83
CA ALA A 356 9.31 -16.03 -5.30
C ALA A 356 10.76 -15.58 -5.55
N TRP A 357 11.01 -14.28 -5.76
CA TRP A 357 12.35 -13.72 -5.81
C TRP A 357 13.20 -14.11 -4.59
N HIS A 358 12.57 -14.25 -3.42
CA HIS A 358 13.19 -14.70 -2.16
C HIS A 358 12.83 -16.14 -1.77
N GLY A 359 12.32 -16.93 -2.71
CA GLY A 359 11.98 -18.33 -2.52
C GLY A 359 10.65 -18.60 -1.81
N HIS A 360 9.78 -17.60 -1.68
CA HIS A 360 8.44 -17.74 -1.08
C HIS A 360 7.37 -18.05 -2.12
N GLY A 361 6.29 -18.72 -1.70
CA GLY A 361 5.14 -18.95 -2.60
C GLY A 361 5.41 -19.93 -3.75
N ILE A 362 6.50 -20.69 -3.68
CA ILE A 362 6.90 -21.68 -4.68
C ILE A 362 7.12 -23.04 -4.04
N GLU A 363 6.91 -24.10 -4.82
CA GLU A 363 7.18 -25.48 -4.41
C GLU A 363 8.34 -26.03 -5.23
N PRO A 364 9.59 -25.66 -4.92
CA PRO A 364 10.77 -26.08 -5.70
C PRO A 364 11.13 -27.55 -5.46
N GLY A 365 10.39 -28.28 -4.62
CA GLY A 365 10.68 -29.66 -4.25
C GLY A 365 11.80 -29.80 -3.22
N CYS A 366 12.27 -28.71 -2.62
CA CYS A 366 13.19 -28.71 -1.49
C CYS A 366 12.78 -27.65 -0.45
N SER A 367 13.53 -27.53 0.65
CA SER A 367 13.24 -26.53 1.68
C SER A 367 13.48 -25.11 1.15
N VAL A 368 12.78 -24.14 1.73
CA VAL A 368 12.97 -22.70 1.43
C VAL A 368 14.44 -22.30 1.65
N ASN A 369 15.08 -22.77 2.72
CA ASN A 369 16.49 -22.50 3.01
C ASN A 369 17.43 -22.98 1.89
N THR A 370 17.19 -24.18 1.35
CA THR A 370 17.99 -24.70 0.23
C THR A 370 17.76 -23.88 -1.03
N THR A 371 16.51 -23.52 -1.30
CA THR A 371 16.13 -22.68 -2.45
C THR A 371 16.82 -21.32 -2.40
N ARG A 372 16.76 -20.66 -1.25
CA ARG A 372 17.45 -19.38 -1.02
C ARG A 372 18.94 -19.50 -1.16
N LYS A 373 19.54 -20.57 -0.62
CA LYS A 373 20.97 -20.84 -0.79
C LYS A 373 21.34 -20.96 -2.27
N VAL A 374 20.54 -21.65 -3.08
CA VAL A 374 20.74 -21.75 -4.54
C VAL A 374 20.67 -20.37 -5.20
N LEU A 375 19.58 -19.63 -4.98
CA LEU A 375 19.38 -18.31 -5.59
C LEU A 375 20.46 -17.31 -5.18
N LYS A 376 20.84 -17.31 -3.89
CA LYS A 376 21.90 -16.47 -3.36
C LYS A 376 23.24 -16.76 -4.02
N LEU A 377 23.63 -18.04 -4.10
CA LEU A 377 24.89 -18.43 -4.74
C LEU A 377 24.93 -18.00 -6.20
N LEU A 378 23.84 -18.17 -6.95
CA LEU A 378 23.78 -17.78 -8.36
C LEU A 378 23.85 -16.25 -8.55
N ARG A 379 23.22 -15.47 -7.67
CA ARG A 379 23.21 -14.00 -7.76
C ARG A 379 24.53 -13.37 -7.28
N GLU A 380 25.21 -13.97 -6.30
CA GLU A 380 26.48 -13.44 -5.77
C GLU A 380 27.69 -13.86 -6.62
N ASP A 381 27.69 -15.04 -7.24
CA ASP A 381 28.83 -15.59 -8.00
C ASP A 381 28.83 -15.18 -9.48
N GLY A 382 28.58 -13.89 -9.75
CA GLY A 382 28.63 -13.32 -11.10
C GLY A 382 27.47 -13.71 -12.03
N GLY A 383 26.35 -14.19 -11.48
CA GLY A 383 25.11 -14.43 -12.20
C GLY A 383 24.99 -15.80 -12.86
N SER A 384 26.06 -16.62 -12.89
CA SER A 384 26.04 -17.90 -13.58
C SER A 384 27.03 -18.93 -13.03
N MET A 385 26.63 -20.20 -12.98
CA MET A 385 27.43 -21.28 -12.41
C MET A 385 27.24 -22.60 -13.16
N LYS A 386 28.28 -23.44 -13.19
CA LYS A 386 28.14 -24.81 -13.74
C LYS A 386 27.32 -25.68 -12.80
N LEU A 387 26.47 -26.55 -13.38
CA LEU A 387 25.61 -27.48 -12.62
C LEU A 387 26.37 -28.34 -11.60
N ARG A 388 27.62 -28.73 -11.93
CA ARG A 388 28.49 -29.51 -11.04
C ARG A 388 28.96 -28.72 -9.82
N ASP A 389 29.29 -27.46 -10.02
CA ASP A 389 29.79 -26.58 -8.96
C ASP A 389 28.64 -26.17 -8.03
N LEU A 390 27.47 -25.89 -8.61
CA LEU A 390 26.25 -25.66 -7.85
C LEU A 390 25.91 -26.88 -6.98
N HIS A 391 25.96 -28.09 -7.55
CA HIS A 391 25.69 -29.33 -6.81
C HIS A 391 26.61 -29.49 -5.59
N ARG A 392 27.90 -29.19 -5.74
CA ARG A 392 28.89 -29.25 -4.66
C ARG A 392 28.64 -28.19 -3.59
N ALA A 393 28.28 -26.97 -3.99
CA ALA A 393 28.08 -25.85 -3.08
C ALA A 393 26.78 -25.98 -2.27
N THR A 394 25.71 -26.49 -2.89
CA THR A 394 24.39 -26.59 -2.24
C THR A 394 24.24 -27.86 -1.42
N GLY A 395 24.92 -28.94 -1.81
CA GLY A 395 24.88 -30.23 -1.10
C GLY A 395 23.61 -31.03 -1.40
N PHE A 396 23.05 -30.91 -2.60
CA PHE A 396 21.91 -31.75 -3.00
C PHE A 396 22.24 -33.24 -2.88
N GLY A 397 21.30 -34.04 -2.40
CA GLY A 397 21.51 -35.49 -2.21
C GLY A 397 21.73 -36.28 -3.51
N SER A 398 21.29 -35.75 -4.66
CA SER A 398 21.54 -36.35 -5.98
C SER A 398 21.48 -35.31 -7.10
N ALA A 399 22.09 -35.63 -8.25
CA ALA A 399 22.01 -34.79 -9.45
C ALA A 399 20.56 -34.67 -9.95
N ALA A 400 19.79 -35.77 -9.95
CA ALA A 400 18.38 -35.75 -10.32
C ALA A 400 17.56 -34.78 -9.45
N LYS A 401 17.87 -34.70 -8.14
CA LYS A 401 17.17 -33.77 -7.25
C LYS A 401 17.53 -32.32 -7.53
N ARG A 402 18.80 -32.04 -7.82
CA ARG A 402 19.24 -30.71 -8.28
C ARG A 402 18.49 -30.32 -9.54
N ASP A 403 18.44 -31.20 -10.53
CA ASP A 403 17.83 -30.92 -11.84
C ASP A 403 16.32 -30.69 -11.72
N GLU A 404 15.63 -31.45 -10.86
CA GLU A 404 14.22 -31.21 -10.55
C GLU A 404 14.00 -29.81 -9.93
N VAL A 405 14.83 -29.42 -8.95
CA VAL A 405 14.74 -28.11 -8.29
C VAL A 405 14.99 -26.99 -9.30
N LEU A 406 16.03 -27.13 -10.13
CA LEU A 406 16.39 -26.15 -11.14
C LEU A 406 15.31 -25.99 -12.22
N ALA A 407 14.74 -27.09 -12.71
CA ALA A 407 13.64 -27.05 -13.66
C ALA A 407 12.41 -26.31 -13.09
N ARG A 408 12.12 -26.49 -11.80
CA ARG A 408 11.04 -25.74 -11.13
C ARG A 408 11.39 -24.26 -10.99
N LEU A 409 12.63 -23.90 -10.65
CA LEU A 409 13.06 -22.50 -10.58
C LEU A 409 13.04 -21.81 -11.95
N GLU A 410 13.33 -22.55 -13.02
CA GLU A 410 13.24 -22.08 -14.40
C GLU A 410 11.77 -21.81 -14.81
N ILE A 411 10.84 -22.71 -14.47
CA ILE A 411 9.39 -22.49 -14.67
C ILE A 411 8.92 -21.22 -13.94
N GLU A 412 9.47 -20.97 -12.76
CA GLU A 412 9.20 -19.77 -11.97
C GLU A 412 9.92 -18.51 -12.50
N GLY A 413 10.74 -18.62 -13.56
CA GLY A 413 11.44 -17.51 -14.18
C GLY A 413 12.59 -16.93 -13.34
N LEU A 414 13.07 -17.67 -12.33
CA LEU A 414 14.12 -17.23 -11.41
C LEU A 414 15.53 -17.56 -11.91
N VAL A 415 15.64 -18.58 -12.76
CA VAL A 415 16.90 -19.02 -13.37
C VAL A 415 16.67 -19.36 -14.84
N THR A 416 17.75 -19.33 -15.62
CA THR A 416 17.81 -19.85 -16.99
C THR A 416 18.79 -21.02 -17.05
N LEU A 417 18.40 -22.13 -17.69
CA LEU A 417 19.26 -23.29 -17.89
C LEU A 417 19.81 -23.32 -19.32
N ASP A 418 21.13 -23.42 -19.47
CA ASP A 418 21.81 -23.53 -20.77
C ASP A 418 22.87 -24.65 -20.71
N ASP A 419 22.59 -25.78 -21.35
CA ASP A 419 23.41 -27.00 -21.33
C ASP A 419 23.86 -27.44 -19.91
N ASN A 420 25.06 -27.03 -19.51
CA ASN A 420 25.68 -27.35 -18.22
C ASN A 420 25.83 -26.14 -17.29
N LEU A 421 25.22 -25.03 -17.67
CA LEU A 421 25.27 -23.74 -17.01
C LEU A 421 23.87 -23.39 -16.49
N VAL A 422 23.82 -22.77 -15.32
CA VAL A 422 22.62 -22.20 -14.75
C VAL A 422 22.92 -20.76 -14.38
N SER A 423 22.07 -19.84 -14.84
CA SER A 423 22.19 -18.41 -14.57
C SER A 423 21.00 -17.93 -13.76
N ALA A 424 21.21 -17.04 -12.81
CA ALA A 424 20.11 -16.32 -12.17
C ALA A 424 19.62 -15.23 -13.12
N ASN A 425 18.30 -15.15 -13.31
CA ASN A 425 17.70 -14.00 -14.00
C ASN A 425 17.81 -12.78 -13.10
N ASP A 426 18.01 -11.61 -13.70
CA ASP A 426 17.94 -10.37 -12.94
C ASP A 426 16.49 -10.04 -12.55
N MET A 427 16.31 -9.05 -11.67
CA MET A 427 14.98 -8.70 -11.18
C MET A 427 14.08 -8.17 -12.30
N HIS A 428 14.65 -7.46 -13.27
CA HIS A 428 13.92 -6.90 -14.40
C HIS A 428 13.37 -8.03 -15.30
N GLU A 429 14.21 -8.98 -15.68
CA GLU A 429 13.83 -10.20 -16.43
C GLU A 429 12.79 -11.03 -15.66
N PHE A 430 12.97 -11.21 -14.36
CA PHE A 430 12.01 -11.93 -13.52
C PHE A 430 10.64 -11.23 -13.52
N ILE A 431 10.61 -9.89 -13.39
CA ILE A 431 9.36 -9.11 -13.42
C ILE A 431 8.68 -9.22 -14.79
N ALA A 432 9.43 -9.17 -15.89
CA ALA A 432 8.88 -9.37 -17.23
C ALA A 432 8.26 -10.78 -17.37
N ASN A 433 8.97 -11.82 -16.93
CA ASN A 433 8.49 -13.20 -16.97
C ASN A 433 7.17 -13.40 -16.20
N ILE A 434 7.06 -12.88 -14.96
CA ILE A 434 5.82 -13.03 -14.19
C ILE A 434 4.64 -12.25 -14.82
N ARG A 435 4.92 -11.13 -15.50
CA ARG A 435 3.90 -10.33 -16.20
C ARG A 435 3.36 -11.04 -17.43
N GLU A 436 4.20 -11.77 -18.16
CA GLU A 436 3.77 -12.61 -19.28
C GLU A 436 2.89 -13.79 -18.81
N GLN A 437 3.24 -14.38 -17.66
CA GLN A 437 2.43 -15.44 -17.03
C GLN A 437 1.11 -14.93 -16.46
N LEU A 438 0.98 -13.64 -16.19
CA LEU A 438 -0.21 -12.98 -15.68
C LEU A 438 -0.65 -11.89 -16.67
N PRO A 439 -1.17 -12.21 -17.86
CA PRO A 439 -1.50 -11.21 -18.87
C PRO A 439 -2.60 -10.25 -18.38
N MET A 440 -2.66 -9.04 -18.96
CA MET A 440 -3.72 -8.06 -18.67
C MET A 440 -5.08 -8.57 -19.15
N ALA A 441 -6.14 -8.20 -18.44
CA ALA A 441 -7.49 -8.53 -18.85
C ALA A 441 -7.89 -7.76 -20.12
N ASP A 442 -8.19 -8.47 -21.21
CA ASP A 442 -8.78 -7.84 -22.40
C ASP A 442 -10.14 -7.21 -22.05
N ARG A 443 -10.33 -5.93 -22.36
CA ARG A 443 -11.67 -5.33 -22.41
C ARG A 443 -12.34 -5.82 -23.70
N GLY A 444 -13.12 -6.89 -23.57
CA GLY A 444 -13.91 -7.46 -24.67
C GLY A 444 -15.02 -6.53 -25.15
#